data_AF-A0AA95NB83-F1
#
_entry.id   AF-A0AA95NB83-F1
#
_cell.length_a   1.000
_cell.length_b   1.000
_cell.length_c   1.000
_cell.angle_alpha   90.00
_cell.angle_beta   90.00
_cell.angle_gamma   90.00
#
_symmetry.space_group_name_H-M   'P 1'
#
loop_
_entity.id
_entity.type
_entity.pdbx_description
1 polymer ?
#
loop_
_entity_poly.entity_id
_entity_poly.type
_entity_poly.pdbx_seq_one_letter_code
_entity_poly.pdbx_strand_id
1 'polypeptide(L)'
;MPSTLALDEVLTTLPDRKAMLEQLEQAATQARSSGKVLSLLTLDLDHFKAYQDSQGADAAQAVLLKLADTLSGAIPAGAQLSHLGGDEFVVLLPGHDVLAASAVAEQLRAAVEAAFAGTEGPARLTITLGVAASPAGKDWSARSLLSLADARMTFAKKRLLPHHNLVWAGTLPSDWYTRLDVQAGVWPSV
;
A
#
# COMPACT_ATOMS: atom_id res chain seq x y z
N MET A 1 -23.39 -16.01 13.93
CA MET A 1 -22.50 -14.84 13.93
C MET A 1 -21.10 -15.36 14.16
N PRO A 2 -20.16 -15.23 13.20
CA PRO A 2 -18.77 -15.58 13.48
C PRO A 2 -18.25 -14.68 14.61
N SER A 3 -17.54 -15.27 15.57
CA SER A 3 -16.90 -14.57 16.68
C SER A 3 -15.70 -13.76 16.19
N THR A 4 -15.44 -12.59 16.81
CA THR A 4 -14.33 -11.66 16.48
C THR A 4 -12.97 -12.36 16.32
N LEU A 5 -12.74 -13.45 17.06
CA LEU A 5 -11.55 -14.33 16.96
C LEU A 5 -11.34 -14.96 15.57
N ALA A 6 -12.39 -15.41 14.89
CA ALA A 6 -12.28 -16.02 13.55
C ALA A 6 -12.03 -14.97 12.46
N LEU A 7 -12.39 -13.71 12.74
CA LEU A 7 -12.16 -12.58 11.85
C LEU A 7 -10.70 -12.07 11.97
N ASP A 8 -10.07 -12.18 13.15
CA ASP A 8 -8.64 -11.91 13.29
C ASP A 8 -7.78 -12.97 12.57
N GLU A 9 -8.21 -14.24 12.58
CA GLU A 9 -7.46 -15.34 11.97
C GLU A 9 -7.17 -15.11 10.48
N VAL A 10 -8.08 -14.55 9.71
CA VAL A 10 -7.87 -14.31 8.26
C VAL A 10 -6.86 -13.17 8.01
N LEU A 11 -6.92 -12.06 8.76
CA LEU A 11 -5.89 -11.02 8.65
C LEU A 11 -4.52 -11.53 9.12
N THR A 12 -4.48 -12.42 10.12
CA THR A 12 -3.23 -13.05 10.56
C THR A 12 -2.61 -14.02 9.55
N THR A 13 -3.33 -14.40 8.49
CA THR A 13 -2.74 -15.20 7.40
C THR A 13 -1.86 -14.38 6.46
N LEU A 14 -2.05 -13.06 6.41
CA LEU A 14 -1.18 -12.18 5.65
C LEU A 14 0.14 -11.98 6.41
N PRO A 15 1.28 -11.88 5.68
CA PRO A 15 2.54 -11.50 6.29
C PRO A 15 2.39 -10.21 7.10
N ASP A 16 2.85 -10.26 8.35
CA ASP A 16 2.94 -9.10 9.23
C ASP A 16 4.10 -8.17 8.81
N ARG A 17 4.29 -7.09 9.56
CA ARG A 17 5.38 -6.13 9.29
C ARG A 17 6.76 -6.79 9.26
N LYS A 18 7.02 -7.76 10.15
CA LYS A 18 8.33 -8.41 10.20
C LYS A 18 8.55 -9.28 8.97
N ALA A 19 7.56 -10.11 8.63
CA ALA A 19 7.61 -10.98 7.48
C ALA A 19 7.67 -10.19 6.15
N MET A 20 6.93 -9.08 6.04
CA MET A 20 6.98 -8.19 4.88
C MET A 20 8.38 -7.60 4.68
N LEU A 21 9.05 -7.16 5.75
CA LEU A 21 10.42 -6.63 5.65
C LEU A 21 11.42 -7.70 5.20
N GLU A 22 11.29 -8.93 5.70
CA GLU A 22 12.12 -10.06 5.27
C GLU A 22 11.89 -10.38 3.78
N GLN A 23 10.64 -10.39 3.31
CA GLN A 23 10.28 -10.58 1.90
C GLN A 23 10.83 -9.46 1.01
N LEU A 24 10.72 -8.22 1.47
CA LEU A 24 11.23 -7.04 0.76
C LEU A 24 12.76 -7.10 0.60
N GLU A 25 13.51 -7.47 1.65
CA GLU A 25 14.97 -7.62 1.56
C GLU A 25 15.39 -8.75 0.59
N GLN A 26 14.65 -9.87 0.62
CA GLN A 26 14.88 -10.98 -0.31
C GLN A 26 14.61 -10.55 -1.76
N ALA A 27 13.46 -9.91 -2.02
CA ALA A 27 13.09 -9.41 -3.34
C ALA A 27 14.07 -8.35 -3.83
N ALA A 28 14.57 -7.47 -2.95
CA ALA A 28 15.57 -6.47 -3.30
C ALA A 28 16.89 -7.11 -3.70
N THR A 29 17.34 -8.13 -2.97
CA THR A 29 18.52 -8.91 -3.31
C THR A 29 18.37 -9.58 -4.68
N GLN A 30 17.20 -10.17 -4.95
CA GLN A 30 16.92 -10.83 -6.22
C GLN A 30 16.79 -9.85 -7.39
N ALA A 31 16.18 -8.69 -7.17
CA ALA A 31 16.07 -7.63 -8.18
C ALA A 31 17.46 -7.14 -8.60
N ARG A 32 18.34 -6.85 -7.63
CA ARG A 32 19.72 -6.44 -7.90
C ARG A 32 20.51 -7.51 -8.65
N SER A 33 20.43 -8.77 -8.24
CA SER A 33 21.20 -9.86 -8.88
C SER A 33 20.71 -10.19 -10.29
N SER A 34 19.41 -10.04 -10.56
CA SER A 34 18.82 -10.30 -11.88
C SER A 34 18.77 -9.07 -12.80
N GLY A 35 19.16 -7.89 -12.30
CA GLY A 35 19.05 -6.61 -13.03
C GLY A 35 17.60 -6.18 -13.29
N LYS A 36 16.62 -6.79 -12.60
CA LYS A 36 15.21 -6.45 -12.70
C LYS A 36 14.86 -5.32 -11.73
N VAL A 37 13.79 -4.61 -12.05
CA VAL A 37 13.21 -3.59 -11.15
C VAL A 37 12.35 -4.25 -10.07
N LEU A 38 12.24 -3.59 -8.93
CA LEU A 38 11.33 -3.92 -7.84
C LEU A 38 10.47 -2.71 -7.53
N SER A 39 9.15 -2.88 -7.47
CA SER A 39 8.25 -1.86 -6.99
C SER A 39 7.52 -2.29 -5.73
N LEU A 40 7.05 -1.30 -4.97
CA LEU A 40 6.32 -1.49 -3.73
C LEU A 40 5.23 -0.44 -3.64
N LEU A 41 4.04 -0.87 -3.21
CA LEU A 41 2.91 -0.02 -2.90
C LEU A 41 2.71 -0.02 -1.39
N THR A 42 2.58 1.15 -0.79
CA THR A 42 1.99 1.26 0.56
C THR A 42 0.62 1.89 0.43
N LEU A 43 -0.34 1.34 1.16
CA LEU A 43 -1.71 1.79 1.09
C LEU A 43 -2.35 1.83 2.46
N ASP A 44 -3.36 2.69 2.58
CA ASP A 44 -4.11 2.91 3.79
C ASP A 44 -5.59 3.18 3.44
N LEU A 45 -6.50 2.66 4.26
CA LEU A 45 -7.94 2.82 4.14
C LEU A 45 -8.40 4.20 4.65
N ASP A 46 -8.85 5.04 3.71
CA ASP A 46 -9.32 6.38 4.00
C ASP A 46 -10.57 6.35 4.90
N HIS A 47 -10.60 7.27 5.88
CA HIS A 47 -11.68 7.44 6.85
C HIS A 47 -11.95 6.24 7.77
N PHE A 48 -11.06 5.25 7.85
CA PHE A 48 -11.25 4.04 8.66
C PHE A 48 -11.48 4.34 10.15
N LYS A 49 -10.72 5.24 10.76
CA LYS A 49 -10.92 5.62 12.18
C LYS A 49 -12.31 6.18 12.44
N ALA A 50 -12.82 7.05 11.56
CA ALA A 50 -14.16 7.63 11.69
C ALA A 50 -15.25 6.56 11.51
N TYR A 51 -15.03 5.62 10.59
CA TYR A 51 -15.89 4.46 10.42
C TYR A 51 -15.93 3.59 11.68
N GLN A 52 -14.76 3.24 12.23
CA GLN A 52 -14.64 2.44 13.46
C GLN A 52 -15.33 3.12 14.64
N ASP A 53 -15.17 4.42 14.80
CA ASP A 53 -15.81 5.20 15.87
C ASP A 53 -17.34 5.23 15.74
N SER A 54 -17.85 5.20 14.51
CA SER A 54 -19.30 5.24 14.23
C SER A 54 -19.97 3.87 14.24
N GLN A 55 -19.29 2.83 13.74
CA GLN A 55 -19.88 1.51 13.47
C GLN A 55 -19.41 0.43 14.45
N GLY A 56 -18.41 0.73 15.27
CA GLY A 56 -17.83 -0.19 16.24
C GLY A 56 -16.72 -1.09 15.69
N ALA A 57 -16.01 -1.74 16.60
CA ALA A 57 -14.82 -2.54 16.28
C ALA A 57 -15.14 -3.76 15.41
N ASP A 58 -16.26 -4.45 15.64
CA ASP A 58 -16.63 -5.64 14.85
C ASP A 58 -16.91 -5.29 13.38
N ALA A 59 -17.58 -4.16 13.13
CA ALA A 59 -17.82 -3.67 11.77
C ALA A 59 -16.51 -3.23 11.10
N ALA A 60 -15.63 -2.55 11.84
CA ALA A 60 -14.31 -2.16 11.35
C ALA A 60 -13.45 -3.38 10.98
N GLN A 61 -13.50 -4.44 11.77
CA GLN A 61 -12.82 -5.69 11.47
C GLN A 61 -13.34 -6.34 10.18
N ALA A 62 -14.67 -6.39 10.00
CA ALA A 62 -15.28 -6.91 8.78
C ALA A 62 -14.86 -6.12 7.54
N VAL A 63 -14.68 -4.80 7.68
CA VAL A 63 -14.15 -3.93 6.63
C VAL A 63 -12.70 -4.26 6.27
N LEU A 64 -11.82 -4.45 7.26
CA LEU A 64 -10.42 -4.82 7.00
C LEU A 64 -10.31 -6.18 6.30
N LEU A 65 -11.15 -7.13 6.66
CA LEU A 65 -11.22 -8.43 5.98
C LEU A 65 -11.67 -8.34 4.54
N LYS A 66 -12.74 -7.58 4.30
CA LYS A 66 -13.22 -7.32 2.96
C LYS A 66 -12.16 -6.60 2.12
N LEU A 67 -11.40 -5.70 2.73
CA LEU A 67 -10.28 -5.02 2.06
C LEU A 67 -9.18 -6.02 1.69
N ALA A 68 -8.76 -6.87 2.63
CA ALA A 68 -7.75 -7.90 2.39
C ALA A 68 -8.15 -8.86 1.25
N ASP A 69 -9.41 -9.31 1.23
CA ASP A 69 -9.96 -10.16 0.17
C ASP A 69 -9.98 -9.43 -1.19
N THR A 70 -10.47 -8.19 -1.21
CA THR A 70 -10.52 -7.35 -2.42
C THR A 70 -9.12 -7.13 -3.01
N LEU A 71 -8.14 -6.82 -2.16
CA LEU A 71 -6.75 -6.64 -2.59
C LEU A 71 -6.17 -7.95 -3.10
N SER A 72 -6.36 -9.05 -2.37
CA SER A 72 -5.82 -10.37 -2.74
C SER A 72 -6.35 -10.84 -4.10
N GLY A 73 -7.62 -10.57 -4.40
CA GLY A 73 -8.23 -10.90 -5.70
C GLY A 73 -7.81 -9.99 -6.85
N ALA A 74 -7.26 -8.81 -6.57
CA ALA A 74 -6.93 -7.79 -7.56
C ALA A 74 -5.41 -7.63 -7.82
N ILE A 75 -4.54 -8.14 -6.95
CA ILE A 75 -3.10 -8.11 -7.19
C ILE A 75 -2.69 -9.10 -8.32
N PRO A 76 -1.67 -8.77 -9.13
CA PRO A 76 -1.22 -9.65 -10.20
C PRO A 76 -0.48 -10.88 -9.65
N ALA A 77 -0.37 -11.91 -10.49
CA ALA A 77 0.41 -13.11 -10.16
C ALA A 77 1.88 -12.76 -9.86
N GLY A 78 2.42 -13.32 -8.77
CA GLY A 78 3.77 -13.03 -8.30
C GLY A 78 3.90 -11.78 -7.43
N ALA A 79 2.83 -11.00 -7.25
CA ALA A 79 2.77 -9.99 -6.20
C ALA A 79 2.56 -10.62 -4.82
N GLN A 80 2.97 -9.89 -3.78
CA GLN A 80 2.77 -10.31 -2.38
C GLN A 80 2.02 -9.21 -1.65
N LEU A 81 0.95 -9.57 -0.94
CA LEU A 81 0.20 -8.68 -0.06
C LEU A 81 0.63 -8.90 1.39
N SER A 82 0.71 -7.84 2.18
CA SER A 82 1.04 -7.88 3.60
C SER A 82 0.16 -6.91 4.37
N HIS A 83 -0.18 -7.23 5.62
CA HIS A 83 -0.92 -6.36 6.54
C HIS A 83 0.03 -5.92 7.65
N LEU A 84 0.28 -4.61 7.76
CA LEU A 84 1.26 -4.11 8.73
C LEU A 84 0.67 -3.79 10.10
N GLY A 85 -0.65 -3.86 10.21
CA GLY A 85 -1.44 -3.49 11.39
C GLY A 85 -2.37 -2.31 11.12
N GLY A 86 -3.46 -2.22 11.89
CA GLY A 86 -4.48 -1.20 11.68
C GLY A 86 -5.10 -1.29 10.28
N ASP A 87 -5.09 -0.19 9.56
CA ASP A 87 -5.54 -0.01 8.17
C ASP A 87 -4.41 -0.02 7.13
N GLU A 88 -3.17 -0.34 7.54
CA GLU A 88 -1.99 -0.30 6.66
C GLU A 88 -1.72 -1.63 5.96
N PHE A 89 -1.61 -1.59 4.63
CA PHE A 89 -1.21 -2.73 3.81
C PHE A 89 -0.05 -2.37 2.88
N VAL A 90 0.70 -3.40 2.48
CA VAL A 90 1.80 -3.29 1.50
C VAL A 90 1.63 -4.32 0.40
N VAL A 91 1.90 -3.90 -0.83
CA VAL A 91 1.97 -4.80 -2.00
C VAL A 91 3.37 -4.75 -2.58
N LEU A 92 4.06 -5.89 -2.62
CA LEU A 92 5.35 -6.05 -3.28
C LEU A 92 5.15 -6.50 -4.73
N LEU A 93 5.82 -5.81 -5.67
CA LEU A 93 5.67 -6.02 -7.11
C LEU A 93 7.05 -6.27 -7.78
N PRO A 94 7.59 -7.50 -7.70
CA PRO A 94 8.80 -7.86 -8.42
C PRO A 94 8.63 -7.70 -9.93
N GLY A 95 9.64 -7.14 -10.61
CA GLY A 95 9.64 -6.99 -12.06
C GLY A 95 8.73 -5.90 -12.64
N HIS A 96 8.07 -5.11 -11.80
CA HIS A 96 7.23 -3.99 -12.24
C HIS A 96 8.02 -2.69 -12.12
N ASP A 97 8.08 -1.91 -13.19
CA ASP A 97 8.59 -0.53 -13.14
C ASP A 97 7.52 0.42 -12.55
N VAL A 98 7.86 1.71 -12.44
CA VAL A 98 6.94 2.69 -11.84
C VAL A 98 5.62 2.82 -12.62
N LEU A 99 5.64 2.71 -13.95
CA LEU A 99 4.43 2.84 -14.77
C LEU A 99 3.52 1.62 -14.57
N ALA A 100 4.10 0.42 -14.62
CA ALA A 100 3.37 -0.83 -14.36
C ALA A 100 2.84 -0.87 -12.92
N ALA A 101 3.63 -0.45 -11.94
CA ALA A 101 3.22 -0.39 -10.54
C ALA A 101 2.11 0.65 -10.31
N SER A 102 2.18 1.82 -10.96
CA SER A 102 1.10 2.81 -10.93
C SER A 102 -0.19 2.29 -11.54
N ALA A 103 -0.12 1.51 -12.63
CA ALA A 103 -1.30 0.89 -13.23
C ALA A 103 -1.95 -0.12 -12.27
N VAL A 104 -1.15 -0.95 -11.59
CA VAL A 104 -1.64 -1.86 -10.54
C VAL A 104 -2.28 -1.07 -9.40
N ALA A 105 -1.64 0.00 -8.94
CA ALA A 105 -2.17 0.84 -7.87
C ALA A 105 -3.54 1.45 -8.22
N GLU A 106 -3.73 1.92 -9.45
CA GLU A 106 -5.03 2.42 -9.93
C GLU A 106 -6.10 1.31 -10.03
N GLN A 107 -5.70 0.10 -10.45
CA GLN A 107 -6.61 -1.05 -10.45
C GLN A 107 -7.08 -1.40 -9.04
N LEU A 108 -6.17 -1.44 -8.06
CA LEU A 108 -6.50 -1.67 -6.66
C LEU A 108 -7.41 -0.57 -6.11
N ARG A 109 -7.10 0.70 -6.41
CA ARG A 109 -7.92 1.85 -5.99
C ARG A 109 -9.35 1.72 -6.49
N ALA A 110 -9.52 1.42 -7.78
CA ALA A 110 -10.85 1.26 -8.40
C ALA A 110 -11.60 0.03 -7.88
N ALA A 111 -10.91 -1.10 -7.68
CA ALA A 111 -11.51 -2.32 -7.15
C ALA A 111 -12.06 -2.11 -5.73
N VAL A 112 -11.29 -1.45 -4.86
CA VAL A 112 -11.74 -1.09 -3.51
C VAL A 112 -12.88 -0.09 -3.57
N GLU A 113 -12.80 0.96 -4.38
CA GLU A 113 -13.90 1.93 -4.50
C GLU A 113 -15.22 1.26 -4.91
N ALA A 114 -15.17 0.30 -5.84
CA ALA A 114 -16.33 -0.48 -6.25
C ALA A 114 -16.83 -1.41 -5.13
N ALA A 115 -15.93 -2.13 -4.47
CA ALA A 115 -16.27 -3.07 -3.40
C ALA A 115 -16.95 -2.37 -2.21
N PHE A 116 -16.58 -1.12 -1.91
CA PHE A 116 -17.06 -0.35 -0.76
C PHE A 116 -18.15 0.69 -1.07
N ALA A 117 -18.62 0.76 -2.33
CA ALA A 117 -19.58 1.78 -2.77
C ALA A 117 -20.91 1.82 -1.99
N GLY A 118 -21.32 0.70 -1.38
CA GLY A 118 -22.56 0.57 -0.58
C GLY A 118 -22.34 0.45 0.93
N THR A 119 -21.12 0.69 1.42
CA THR A 119 -20.84 0.60 2.85
C THR A 119 -21.47 1.77 3.61
N GLU A 120 -22.33 1.47 4.59
CA GLU A 120 -22.93 2.49 5.46
C GLU A 120 -21.88 3.09 6.40
N GLY A 121 -21.90 4.40 6.61
CA GLY A 121 -20.95 5.05 7.51
C GLY A 121 -20.89 6.56 7.32
N PRO A 122 -20.09 7.25 8.14
CA PRO A 122 -19.99 8.71 8.11
C PRO A 122 -19.28 9.24 6.86
N ALA A 123 -18.51 8.39 6.18
CA ALA A 123 -17.79 8.72 4.97
C ALA A 123 -17.62 7.47 4.08
N ARG A 124 -17.36 7.71 2.79
CA ARG A 124 -17.05 6.65 1.84
C ARG A 124 -15.67 6.08 2.15
N LEU A 125 -15.57 4.75 2.25
CA LEU A 125 -14.29 4.06 2.40
C LEU A 125 -13.62 3.91 1.04
N THR A 126 -12.39 4.39 0.94
CA THR A 126 -11.52 4.31 -0.24
C THR A 126 -10.09 4.01 0.19
N ILE A 127 -9.15 3.83 -0.72
CA ILE A 127 -7.73 3.71 -0.37
C ILE A 127 -6.89 4.78 -1.04
N THR A 128 -5.88 5.22 -0.30
CA THR A 128 -4.80 6.07 -0.80
C THR A 128 -3.52 5.26 -0.88
N LEU A 129 -2.81 5.34 -2.01
CA LEU A 129 -1.62 4.54 -2.29
C LEU A 129 -0.40 5.40 -2.61
N GLY A 130 0.74 5.06 -2.02
CA GLY A 130 2.06 5.52 -2.41
C GLY A 130 2.77 4.45 -3.22
N VAL A 131 3.31 4.81 -4.38
CA VAL A 131 4.02 3.90 -5.28
C VAL A 131 5.50 4.23 -5.25
N ALA A 132 6.38 3.26 -5.04
CA ALA A 132 7.81 3.43 -5.24
C ALA A 132 8.37 2.32 -6.14
N ALA A 133 9.35 2.67 -6.97
CA ALA A 133 10.05 1.73 -7.83
C ALA A 133 11.56 1.92 -7.65
N SER A 134 12.31 0.82 -7.66
CA SER A 134 13.77 0.86 -7.57
C SER A 134 14.37 1.55 -8.81
N PRO A 135 15.38 2.41 -8.67
CA PRO A 135 16.09 2.97 -9.80
C PRO A 135 16.92 1.88 -10.51
N ALA A 136 16.83 1.84 -11.85
CA ALA A 136 17.65 0.93 -12.65
C ALA A 136 19.13 1.36 -12.62
N GLY A 137 20.03 0.40 -12.40
CA GLY A 137 21.48 0.62 -12.50
C GLY A 137 22.09 1.57 -11.46
N LYS A 138 21.39 1.87 -10.36
CA LYS A 138 21.88 2.69 -9.24
C LYS A 138 21.79 1.93 -7.94
N ASP A 139 22.55 2.35 -6.93
CA ASP A 139 22.45 1.79 -5.58
C ASP A 139 21.15 2.26 -4.89
N TRP A 140 20.47 1.32 -4.24
CA TRP A 140 19.26 1.55 -3.45
C TRP A 140 19.12 0.44 -2.39
N SER A 141 18.40 0.71 -1.29
CA SER A 141 18.12 -0.26 -0.23
C SER A 141 16.63 -0.59 -0.16
N ALA A 142 16.27 -1.76 0.36
CA ALA A 142 14.87 -2.13 0.57
C ALA A 142 14.18 -1.11 1.51
N ARG A 143 14.89 -0.71 2.56
CA ARG A 143 14.48 0.38 3.46
C ARG A 143 14.18 1.69 2.73
N SER A 144 15.04 2.11 1.80
CA SER A 144 14.86 3.38 1.11
C SER A 144 13.70 3.34 0.09
N LEU A 145 13.45 2.18 -0.53
CA LEU A 145 12.27 1.94 -1.36
C LEU A 145 10.96 2.03 -0.53
N LEU A 146 10.90 1.33 0.61
CA LEU A 146 9.74 1.38 1.51
C LEU A 146 9.49 2.81 2.03
N SER A 147 10.55 3.49 2.50
CA SER A 147 10.46 4.85 3.04
C SER A 147 9.92 5.84 1.99
N LEU A 148 10.29 5.66 0.72
CA LEU A 148 9.75 6.49 -0.36
C LEU A 148 8.28 6.21 -0.63
N ALA A 149 7.85 4.95 -0.63
CA ALA A 149 6.44 4.59 -0.81
C ALA A 149 5.59 5.19 0.32
N ASP A 150 5.99 5.02 1.58
CA ASP A 150 5.32 5.60 2.75
C ASP A 150 5.23 7.12 2.68
N ALA A 151 6.30 7.78 2.28
CA ALA A 151 6.30 9.23 2.10
C ALA A 151 5.32 9.68 1.02
N ARG A 152 5.25 8.95 -0.10
CA ARG A 152 4.30 9.21 -1.19
C ARG A 152 2.85 8.98 -0.76
N MET A 153 2.58 7.91 -0.03
CA MET A 153 1.24 7.63 0.53
C MET A 153 0.84 8.74 1.53
N THR A 154 1.73 9.09 2.45
CA THR A 154 1.47 10.16 3.43
C THR A 154 1.26 11.51 2.76
N PHE A 155 2.02 11.80 1.71
CA PHE A 155 1.89 13.03 0.92
C PHE A 155 0.54 13.10 0.19
N ALA A 156 0.09 11.98 -0.36
CA ALA A 156 -1.22 11.84 -0.99
C ALA A 156 -2.35 12.03 0.05
N LYS A 157 -2.26 11.35 1.20
CA LYS A 157 -3.22 11.49 2.30
C LYS A 157 -3.38 12.93 2.79
N LYS A 158 -2.29 13.69 2.90
CA LYS A 158 -2.35 15.11 3.30
C LYS A 158 -3.06 16.01 2.27
N ARG A 159 -3.27 15.53 1.05
CA ARG A 159 -4.00 16.20 -0.02
C ARG A 159 -5.39 15.62 -0.25
N LEU A 160 -5.79 14.65 0.56
CA LEU A 160 -7.10 14.03 0.46
C LEU A 160 -8.15 15.09 0.79
N LEU A 161 -8.87 15.53 -0.24
CA LEU A 161 -10.11 16.27 -0.06
C LEU A 161 -11.23 15.29 0.32
N PRO A 162 -12.30 15.74 0.99
CA PRO A 162 -13.46 14.88 1.25
C PRO A 162 -13.93 14.21 -0.05
N HIS A 163 -14.06 12.87 -0.04
CA HIS A 163 -14.47 12.04 -1.18
C HIS A 163 -13.44 11.80 -2.30
N HIS A 164 -12.16 12.08 -2.07
CA HIS A 164 -11.09 11.73 -3.00
C HIS A 164 -10.33 10.48 -2.55
N ASN A 165 -9.73 9.79 -3.51
CA ASN A 165 -8.75 8.73 -3.31
C ASN A 165 -7.60 8.97 -4.29
N LEU A 166 -6.38 8.64 -3.89
CA LEU A 166 -5.18 9.07 -4.64
C LEU A 166 -4.17 7.93 -4.77
N VAL A 167 -3.62 7.78 -5.97
CA VAL A 167 -2.35 7.10 -6.20
C VAL A 167 -1.28 8.18 -6.37
N TRP A 168 -0.19 8.07 -5.63
CA TRP A 168 0.95 8.98 -5.80
C TRP A 168 2.23 8.23 -6.12
N ALA A 169 2.70 8.42 -7.35
CA ALA A 169 4.00 7.98 -7.85
C ALA A 169 4.91 9.17 -8.22
N GLY A 170 4.43 10.40 -8.04
CA GLY A 170 5.13 11.62 -8.44
C GLY A 170 6.35 11.95 -7.58
N THR A 171 7.01 13.06 -7.93
CA THR A 171 8.06 13.65 -7.09
C THR A 171 7.45 14.20 -5.81
N LEU A 172 8.25 14.22 -4.74
CA LEU A 172 7.91 14.90 -3.50
C LEU A 172 8.53 16.30 -3.49
N PRO A 173 8.02 17.24 -2.68
CA PRO A 173 8.73 18.47 -2.39
C PRO A 173 10.07 18.18 -1.70
N SER A 174 11.05 19.07 -1.89
CA SER A 174 12.44 18.87 -1.45
C SER A 174 12.59 18.63 0.06
N ASP A 175 11.73 19.23 0.88
CA ASP A 175 11.71 19.07 2.34
C ASP A 175 11.34 17.65 2.78
N TRP A 176 10.57 16.91 1.99
CA TRP A 176 10.25 15.51 2.30
C TRP A 176 11.47 14.61 2.17
N TYR A 177 12.33 14.86 1.18
CA TYR A 177 13.57 14.09 0.99
C TYR A 177 14.57 14.28 2.13
N THR A 178 14.55 15.41 2.85
CA THR A 178 15.46 15.63 4.00
C THR A 178 15.23 14.65 5.15
N ARG A 179 14.06 14.01 5.20
CA ARG A 179 13.68 13.01 6.22
C ARG A 179 13.79 11.59 5.71
N LEU A 180 14.16 11.41 4.44
CA LEU A 180 14.28 10.14 3.79
C LEU A 180 15.74 9.87 3.45
N ASP A 181 16.18 8.64 3.59
CA ASP A 181 17.48 8.20 3.08
C ASP A 181 17.41 7.94 1.56
N VAL A 182 16.88 8.92 0.82
CA VAL A 182 16.69 8.88 -0.64
C VAL A 182 17.12 10.19 -1.29
N GLN A 183 17.90 10.09 -2.36
CA GLN A 183 18.31 11.24 -3.16
C GLN A 183 17.19 11.68 -4.12
N ALA A 184 16.86 12.97 -4.12
CA ALA A 184 15.93 13.54 -5.08
C ALA A 184 16.43 13.35 -6.53
N GLY A 185 15.52 13.11 -7.48
CA GLY A 185 15.85 12.92 -8.90
C GLY A 185 16.52 11.58 -9.25
N VAL A 186 16.75 10.70 -8.27
CA VAL A 186 17.27 9.35 -8.49
C VAL A 186 16.15 8.34 -8.75
N TRP A 187 15.00 8.54 -8.10
CA TRP A 187 13.90 7.59 -8.06
C TRP A 187 12.88 7.83 -9.18
N PRO A 188 12.44 6.78 -9.88
CA PRO A 188 11.39 6.90 -10.89
C PRO A 188 10.11 7.55 -10.36
N SER A 189 9.49 8.38 -11.19
CA SER A 189 8.22 9.04 -10.92
C SER A 189 7.40 9.18 -12.19
N VAL A 190 6.08 9.30 -12.05
CA VAL A 190 5.12 9.58 -13.13
C VAL A 190 4.43 10.92 -12.91
#